data_AF-A0A367B3Y6-F1
#
_entry.id   AF-A0A367B3Y6-F1
#
_cell.length_a   1.000
_cell.length_b   1.000
_cell.length_c   1.000
_cell.angle_alpha   90.00
_cell.angle_beta   90.00
_cell.angle_gamma   90.00
#
_symmetry.space_group_name_H-M   'P 1'
#
loop_
_entity.id
_entity.type
_entity.pdbx_description
1 polymer ?
#
loop_
_entity_poly.entity_id
_entity_poly.type
_entity_poly.pdbx_seq_one_letter_code
_entity_poly.pdbx_strand_id
1 'polypeptide(L)'
;MGDLGVLVAVAAFVVTVLQWRAARVESRNGEVQLLRGLSDSWRALGVDWRRAIGIARGAGSYYNQMAWAEQSSYLALKRRVGVSFFLPDETPWPEASFAVRPEDERRVAGMTDDEARHELNVLADAVPRVVHFLAELSATVLSGRVGPDVVYYAFGSQLLNAASSIRVISRVSHYDYMLVGYHDKIVALLDILWAQAVVVDDVDPTEMIAHKRSTRSGVRNRRRVRRLARRHGNRLTATRLEVLLSRAEGAGRFRRVLLAATSLLATAESRHRRRSPSWAV
;
A
#
# COMPACT_ATOMS: atom_id res chain seq x y z
N MET A 1 12.30 55.23 27.29
CA MET A 1 11.53 54.71 26.14
C MET A 1 11.93 53.27 25.73
N GLY A 2 13.13 52.77 26.06
CA GLY A 2 13.55 51.41 25.69
C GLY A 2 12.77 50.27 26.35
N ASP A 3 12.40 50.42 27.62
CA ASP A 3 11.79 49.33 28.41
C ASP A 3 10.38 48.96 27.94
N LEU A 4 9.60 49.94 27.46
CA LEU A 4 8.27 49.70 26.90
C LEU A 4 8.33 48.87 25.62
N GLY A 5 9.32 49.13 24.75
CA GLY A 5 9.50 48.39 23.49
C GLY A 5 9.87 46.92 23.74
N VAL A 6 10.69 46.66 24.75
CA VAL A 6 11.04 45.28 25.14
C VAL A 6 9.83 44.54 25.69
N LEU A 7 9.03 45.17 26.55
CA LEU A 7 7.81 44.55 27.10
C LEU A 7 6.79 44.21 25.99
N VAL A 8 6.60 45.11 25.02
CA VAL A 8 5.71 44.85 23.87
C VAL A 8 6.22 43.69 23.02
N ALA A 9 7.52 43.63 22.74
CA ALA A 9 8.12 42.53 21.96
C ALA A 9 7.98 41.17 22.66
N VAL A 10 8.20 41.13 23.98
CA VAL A 10 8.02 39.91 24.79
C VAL A 10 6.54 39.47 24.78
N ALA A 11 5.61 40.39 24.98
CA ALA A 11 4.19 40.09 24.93
C ALA A 11 3.75 39.54 23.56
N ALA A 12 4.20 40.17 22.46
CA ALA A 12 3.93 39.72 21.10
C ALA A 12 4.49 38.32 20.82
N PHE A 13 5.72 38.03 21.31
CA PHE A 13 6.33 36.72 21.20
C PHE A 13 5.51 35.65 21.94
N VAL A 14 5.11 35.93 23.19
CA VAL A 14 4.28 35.01 23.99
C VAL A 14 2.95 34.73 23.30
N VAL A 15 2.27 35.77 22.79
CA VAL A 15 1.01 35.61 22.03
C VAL A 15 1.23 34.74 20.79
N THR A 16 2.32 34.97 20.04
CA THR A 16 2.65 34.16 18.85
C THR A 16 2.88 32.70 19.20
N VAL A 17 3.61 32.41 20.29
CA VAL A 17 3.85 31.05 20.77
C VAL A 17 2.55 30.37 21.21
N LEU A 18 1.67 31.09 21.90
CA LEU A 18 0.36 30.58 22.31
C LEU A 18 -0.55 30.28 21.12
N GLN A 19 -0.64 31.19 20.14
CA GLN A 19 -1.39 30.98 18.89
C GLN A 19 -0.85 29.78 18.11
N TRP A 20 0.47 29.65 18.02
CA TRP A 20 1.10 28.51 17.37
C TRP A 20 0.84 27.18 18.10
N ARG A 21 0.82 27.19 19.43
CA ARG A 21 0.44 26.01 20.23
C ARG A 21 -1.02 25.65 20.03
N ALA A 22 -1.93 26.63 20.05
CA ALA A 22 -3.35 26.42 19.81
C ALA A 22 -3.59 25.82 18.41
N ALA A 23 -2.99 26.41 17.38
CA ALA A 23 -3.06 25.90 16.00
C ALA A 23 -2.49 24.47 15.88
N ARG A 24 -1.44 24.12 16.64
CA ARG A 24 -0.92 22.75 16.69
C ARG A 24 -1.88 21.77 17.36
N VAL A 25 -2.55 22.16 18.44
CA VAL A 25 -3.53 21.32 19.12
C VAL A 25 -4.75 21.10 18.21
N GLU A 26 -5.25 22.15 17.58
CA GLU A 26 -6.34 22.08 16.62
C GLU A 26 -5.99 21.18 15.42
N SER A 27 -4.79 21.34 14.85
CA SER A 27 -4.28 20.46 13.80
C SER A 27 -4.19 19.00 14.24
N ARG A 28 -3.77 18.72 15.48
CA ARG A 28 -3.71 17.35 16.02
C ARG A 28 -5.11 16.78 16.24
N ASN A 29 -6.05 17.57 16.73
CA ASN A 29 -7.44 17.12 16.91
C ASN A 29 -8.09 16.82 15.56
N GLY A 30 -7.84 17.66 14.55
CA GLY A 30 -8.28 17.41 13.16
C GLY A 30 -7.65 16.14 12.57
N GLU A 31 -6.37 15.89 12.83
CA GLU A 31 -5.68 14.65 12.42
C GLU A 31 -6.30 13.42 13.08
N VAL A 32 -6.57 13.46 14.40
CA VAL A 32 -7.21 12.37 15.14
C VAL A 32 -8.62 12.09 14.62
N GLN A 33 -9.43 13.13 14.38
CA GLN A 33 -10.77 12.97 13.82
C GLN A 33 -10.73 12.36 12.42
N LEU A 34 -9.81 12.83 11.57
CA LEU A 34 -9.62 12.29 10.24
C LEU A 34 -9.21 10.81 10.27
N LEU A 35 -8.29 10.43 11.16
CA LEU A 35 -7.86 9.05 11.36
C LEU A 35 -8.99 8.16 11.87
N ARG A 36 -9.82 8.65 12.78
CA ARG A 36 -11.03 7.93 13.22
C ARG A 36 -11.98 7.69 12.05
N GLY A 37 -12.28 8.74 11.27
CA GLY A 37 -13.10 8.61 10.07
C GLY A 37 -12.53 7.60 9.07
N LEU A 38 -11.23 7.66 8.79
CA LEU A 38 -10.56 6.68 7.92
C LEU A 38 -10.60 5.26 8.49
N SER A 39 -10.45 5.10 9.80
CA SER A 39 -10.52 3.80 10.47
C SER A 39 -11.94 3.21 10.41
N ASP A 40 -12.96 4.04 10.59
CA ASP A 40 -14.36 3.61 10.48
C ASP A 40 -14.73 3.25 9.04
N SER A 41 -14.29 4.05 8.05
CA SER A 41 -14.42 3.72 6.63
C SER A 41 -13.70 2.40 6.29
N TRP A 42 -12.51 2.17 6.82
CA TRP A 42 -11.77 0.92 6.63
C TRP A 42 -12.53 -0.29 7.19
N ARG A 43 -13.09 -0.16 8.40
CA ARG A 43 -13.91 -1.23 9.02
C ARG A 43 -15.17 -1.51 8.20
N ALA A 44 -15.84 -0.46 7.73
CA ALA A 44 -17.02 -0.58 6.88
C ALA A 44 -16.69 -1.28 5.55
N LEU A 45 -15.48 -1.07 5.02
CA LEU A 45 -14.98 -1.74 3.81
C LEU A 45 -14.56 -3.19 4.04
N GLY A 46 -14.65 -3.75 5.25
CA GLY A 46 -14.09 -5.09 5.52
C GLY A 46 -14.57 -6.20 4.58
N VAL A 47 -15.85 -6.18 4.18
CA VAL A 47 -16.41 -7.12 3.20
C VAL A 47 -15.90 -6.81 1.79
N ASP A 48 -16.00 -5.54 1.38
CA ASP A 48 -15.58 -5.08 0.04
C ASP A 48 -14.07 -5.29 -0.18
N TRP A 49 -13.26 -5.12 0.86
CA TRP A 49 -11.84 -5.41 0.86
C TRP A 49 -11.56 -6.88 0.53
N ARG A 50 -12.19 -7.82 1.25
CA ARG A 50 -12.00 -9.26 1.00
C ARG A 50 -12.44 -9.64 -0.42
N ARG A 51 -13.55 -9.09 -0.89
CA ARG A 51 -14.03 -9.26 -2.27
C ARG A 51 -13.03 -8.73 -3.29
N ALA A 52 -12.65 -7.46 -3.18
CA ALA A 52 -11.73 -6.83 -4.14
C ALA A 52 -10.36 -7.54 -4.19
N ILE A 53 -9.81 -7.91 -3.03
CA ILE A 53 -8.54 -8.65 -2.96
C ILE A 53 -8.70 -10.07 -3.50
N GLY A 54 -9.80 -10.77 -3.19
CA GLY A 54 -10.07 -12.11 -3.70
C GLY A 54 -10.25 -12.13 -5.22
N ILE A 55 -10.97 -11.14 -5.74
CA ILE A 55 -11.15 -10.92 -7.18
C ILE A 55 -9.76 -10.70 -7.84
N ALA A 56 -8.91 -9.82 -7.31
CA ALA A 56 -7.58 -9.55 -7.89
C ALA A 56 -6.58 -10.70 -7.77
N ARG A 57 -6.67 -11.52 -6.73
CA ARG A 57 -5.80 -12.70 -6.57
C ARG A 57 -6.19 -13.83 -7.52
N GLY A 58 -7.43 -13.80 -8.01
CA GLY A 58 -8.03 -14.92 -8.70
C GLY A 58 -8.36 -16.05 -7.74
N ALA A 59 -9.19 -16.98 -8.23
CA ALA A 59 -9.68 -18.04 -7.38
C ALA A 59 -8.60 -19.08 -7.00
N GLY A 60 -7.52 -19.21 -7.76
CA GLY A 60 -6.46 -20.20 -7.47
C GLY A 60 -5.56 -19.87 -6.27
N SER A 61 -5.68 -18.68 -5.65
CA SER A 61 -4.72 -18.24 -4.64
C SER A 61 -4.96 -18.89 -3.28
N TYR A 62 -3.94 -19.59 -2.75
CA TYR A 62 -3.93 -20.13 -1.38
C TYR A 62 -4.21 -19.07 -0.30
N TYR A 63 -3.86 -17.81 -0.58
CA TYR A 63 -4.08 -16.70 0.34
C TYR A 63 -5.37 -15.92 0.04
N ASN A 64 -6.34 -16.50 -0.67
CA ASN A 64 -7.60 -15.82 -0.92
C ASN A 64 -8.35 -15.59 0.41
N GLN A 65 -8.75 -14.34 0.67
CA GLN A 65 -9.49 -13.96 1.88
C GLN A 65 -11.01 -13.93 1.66
N MET A 66 -11.46 -14.10 0.42
CA MET A 66 -12.87 -14.23 0.06
C MET A 66 -13.40 -15.56 0.60
N ALA A 67 -14.65 -15.56 1.10
CA ALA A 67 -15.25 -16.80 1.56
C ALA A 67 -15.39 -17.78 0.39
N TRP A 68 -15.13 -19.08 0.63
CA TRP A 68 -15.12 -20.08 -0.44
C TRP A 68 -16.43 -20.14 -1.25
N ALA A 69 -17.58 -20.04 -0.59
CA ALA A 69 -18.88 -19.98 -1.25
C ALA A 69 -19.03 -18.75 -2.17
N GLU A 70 -18.52 -17.61 -1.73
CA GLU A 70 -18.58 -16.36 -2.48
C GLU A 70 -17.65 -16.40 -3.70
N GLN A 71 -16.45 -16.95 -3.52
CA GLN A 71 -15.48 -17.16 -4.58
C GLN A 71 -15.98 -18.15 -5.65
N SER A 72 -16.61 -19.24 -5.21
CA SER A 72 -17.25 -20.23 -6.08
C SER A 72 -18.39 -19.59 -6.88
N SER A 73 -19.25 -18.81 -6.23
CA SER A 73 -20.28 -18.01 -6.89
C SER A 73 -19.71 -17.01 -7.92
N TYR A 74 -18.65 -16.27 -7.56
CA TYR A 74 -17.98 -15.34 -8.49
C TYR A 74 -17.46 -16.06 -9.74
N LEU A 75 -16.81 -17.21 -9.59
CA LEU A 75 -16.33 -18.00 -10.71
C LEU A 75 -17.46 -18.52 -11.60
N ALA A 76 -18.54 -19.03 -10.99
CA ALA A 76 -19.71 -19.50 -11.72
C ALA A 76 -20.32 -18.37 -12.57
N LEU A 77 -20.51 -17.19 -11.97
CA LEU A 77 -21.02 -16.00 -12.64
C LEU A 77 -20.08 -15.53 -13.76
N LYS A 78 -18.77 -15.46 -13.51
CA LYS A 78 -17.76 -15.08 -14.50
C LYS A 78 -17.78 -16.01 -15.72
N ARG A 79 -17.84 -17.34 -15.49
CA ARG A 79 -17.91 -18.35 -16.55
C ARG A 79 -19.18 -18.22 -17.38
N ARG A 80 -20.33 -17.99 -16.73
CA ARG A 80 -21.61 -17.85 -17.41
C ARG A 80 -21.68 -16.57 -18.26
N VAL A 81 -21.32 -15.44 -17.69
CA VAL A 81 -21.46 -14.13 -18.35
C VAL A 81 -20.37 -13.94 -19.42
N GLY A 82 -19.26 -14.68 -19.34
CA GLY A 82 -18.17 -14.62 -20.31
C GLY A 82 -17.36 -13.31 -20.25
N VAL A 83 -17.49 -12.55 -19.15
CA VAL A 83 -16.80 -11.27 -18.95
C VAL A 83 -15.56 -11.46 -18.11
N SER A 84 -14.41 -11.00 -18.60
CA SER A 84 -13.23 -10.76 -17.78
C SER A 84 -13.19 -9.29 -17.38
N PHE A 85 -13.33 -9.01 -16.08
CA PHE A 85 -13.14 -7.64 -15.55
C PHE A 85 -11.67 -7.21 -15.54
N PHE A 86 -10.72 -8.13 -15.76
CA PHE A 86 -9.29 -7.88 -15.62
C PHE A 86 -8.58 -7.93 -16.98
N LEU A 87 -7.58 -7.05 -17.11
CA LEU A 87 -6.75 -6.71 -18.27
C LEU A 87 -6.44 -7.87 -19.25
N PRO A 88 -6.34 -7.58 -20.57
CA PRO A 88 -6.01 -8.55 -21.62
C PRO A 88 -4.61 -9.19 -21.51
N ASP A 89 -3.74 -8.68 -20.63
CA ASP A 89 -2.32 -9.09 -20.49
C ASP A 89 -2.02 -9.86 -19.19
N GLU A 90 -3.03 -10.23 -18.40
CA GLU A 90 -2.77 -11.12 -17.27
C GLU A 90 -2.46 -12.52 -17.78
N THR A 91 -1.23 -12.96 -17.52
CA THR A 91 -0.89 -14.39 -17.57
C THR A 91 -1.93 -15.06 -16.67
N PRO A 92 -2.83 -15.89 -17.22
CA PRO A 92 -3.89 -16.47 -16.42
C PRO A 92 -3.20 -17.22 -15.29
N TRP A 93 -3.41 -16.77 -14.04
CA TRP A 93 -3.23 -17.68 -12.93
C TRP A 93 -4.05 -18.90 -13.30
N PRO A 94 -3.47 -20.12 -13.32
CA PRO A 94 -4.16 -21.27 -13.88
C PRO A 94 -5.49 -21.43 -13.13
N GLU A 95 -6.58 -21.01 -13.77
CA GLU A 95 -7.96 -21.16 -13.27
C GLU A 95 -8.31 -22.66 -13.13
N ALA A 96 -7.45 -23.51 -13.73
CA ALA A 96 -7.56 -24.96 -13.86
C ALA A 96 -7.58 -25.75 -12.53
N SER A 97 -7.31 -25.16 -11.37
CA SER A 97 -7.27 -25.90 -10.10
C SER A 97 -8.40 -25.61 -9.12
N PHE A 98 -9.27 -24.62 -9.38
CA PHE A 98 -10.39 -24.34 -8.48
C PHE A 98 -11.71 -24.92 -8.98
N ALA A 99 -12.19 -25.95 -8.27
CA ALA A 99 -13.52 -26.50 -8.47
C ALA A 99 -14.58 -25.49 -7.99
N VAL A 100 -15.48 -25.11 -8.90
CA VAL A 100 -16.71 -24.42 -8.54
C VAL A 100 -17.63 -25.45 -7.88
N ARG A 101 -18.30 -25.08 -6.79
CA ARG A 101 -19.23 -25.99 -6.13
C ARG A 101 -20.38 -26.31 -7.10
N PRO A 102 -20.78 -27.58 -7.25
CA PRO A 102 -21.90 -27.94 -8.11
C PRO A 102 -23.22 -27.26 -7.74
N GLU A 103 -23.37 -26.82 -6.49
CA GLU A 103 -24.51 -26.04 -6.01
C GLU A 103 -24.52 -24.62 -6.59
N ASP A 104 -23.35 -23.96 -6.64
CA ASP A 104 -23.23 -22.62 -7.21
C ASP A 104 -23.38 -22.64 -8.73
N GLU A 105 -22.86 -23.68 -9.41
CA GLU A 105 -23.08 -23.87 -10.85
C GLU A 105 -24.57 -24.06 -11.15
N ARG A 106 -25.27 -24.90 -10.39
CA ARG A 106 -26.72 -25.11 -10.54
C ARG A 106 -27.52 -23.84 -10.25
N ARG A 107 -27.16 -23.11 -9.19
CA ARG A 107 -27.79 -21.82 -8.84
C ARG A 107 -27.63 -20.81 -9.97
N VAL A 108 -26.41 -20.64 -10.47
CA VAL A 108 -26.12 -19.68 -11.55
C VAL A 108 -26.71 -20.15 -12.88
N ALA A 109 -26.78 -21.46 -13.16
CA ALA A 109 -27.46 -22.00 -14.34
C ALA A 109 -28.97 -21.68 -14.36
N GLY A 110 -29.60 -21.59 -13.19
CA GLY A 110 -31.01 -21.20 -13.05
C GLY A 110 -31.29 -19.70 -13.19
N MET A 111 -30.27 -18.85 -13.19
CA MET A 111 -30.44 -17.40 -13.34
C MET A 111 -30.73 -17.01 -14.80
N THR A 112 -31.39 -15.88 -14.98
CA THR A 112 -31.37 -15.14 -16.25
C THR A 112 -30.01 -14.46 -16.44
N ASP A 113 -29.68 -14.06 -17.67
CA ASP A 113 -28.41 -13.39 -17.94
C ASP A 113 -28.33 -12.01 -17.27
N ASP A 114 -29.47 -11.32 -17.12
CA ASP A 114 -29.53 -10.03 -16.42
C ASP A 114 -29.33 -10.18 -14.91
N GLU A 115 -29.91 -11.21 -14.28
CA GLU A 115 -29.66 -11.53 -12.87
C GLU A 115 -28.19 -11.91 -12.63
N ALA A 116 -27.61 -12.75 -13.50
CA ALA A 116 -26.21 -13.13 -13.40
C ALA A 116 -25.26 -11.93 -13.56
N ARG A 117 -25.56 -11.03 -14.51
CA ARG A 117 -24.82 -9.77 -14.67
C ARG A 117 -24.97 -8.86 -13.46
N HIS A 118 -26.18 -8.74 -12.92
CA HIS A 118 -26.43 -7.91 -11.74
C HIS A 118 -25.64 -8.39 -10.52
N GLU A 119 -25.71 -9.68 -10.19
CA GLU A 119 -24.94 -10.30 -9.10
C GLU A 119 -23.43 -10.13 -9.28
N LEU A 120 -22.95 -10.31 -10.52
CA LEU A 120 -21.55 -10.12 -10.85
C LEU A 120 -21.12 -8.66 -10.68
N ASN A 121 -21.97 -7.69 -11.05
CA ASN A 121 -21.72 -6.27 -10.85
C ASN A 121 -21.70 -5.90 -9.35
N VAL A 122 -22.60 -6.47 -8.53
CA VAL A 122 -22.60 -6.26 -7.08
C VAL A 122 -21.28 -6.72 -6.44
N LEU A 123 -20.71 -7.83 -6.92
CA LEU A 123 -19.38 -8.28 -6.49
C LEU A 123 -18.27 -7.38 -7.02
N ALA A 124 -18.38 -6.93 -8.28
CA ALA A 124 -17.39 -6.05 -8.90
C ALA A 124 -17.36 -4.64 -8.28
N ASP A 125 -18.48 -4.13 -7.77
CA ASP A 125 -18.63 -2.82 -7.12
C ASP A 125 -17.77 -2.66 -5.85
N ALA A 126 -17.31 -3.76 -5.27
CA ALA A 126 -16.35 -3.74 -4.17
C ALA A 126 -14.99 -3.13 -4.59
N VAL A 127 -14.58 -3.35 -5.85
CA VAL A 127 -13.29 -2.86 -6.39
C VAL A 127 -13.21 -1.33 -6.40
N PRO A 128 -14.14 -0.59 -7.04
CA PRO A 128 -14.07 0.87 -7.07
C PRO A 128 -14.17 1.50 -5.68
N ARG A 129 -14.93 0.91 -4.73
CA ARG A 129 -15.02 1.40 -3.34
C ARG A 129 -13.68 1.30 -2.61
N VAL A 130 -13.01 0.16 -2.71
CA VAL A 130 -11.68 -0.05 -2.12
C VAL A 130 -10.65 0.87 -2.79
N VAL A 131 -10.66 0.96 -4.11
CA VAL A 131 -9.75 1.82 -4.87
C VAL A 131 -9.95 3.30 -4.52
N HIS A 132 -11.19 3.75 -4.34
CA HIS A 132 -11.51 5.11 -3.91
C HIS A 132 -10.95 5.40 -2.52
N PHE A 133 -11.23 4.55 -1.54
CA PHE A 133 -10.68 4.70 -0.19
C PHE A 133 -9.16 4.76 -0.17
N LEU A 134 -8.47 3.88 -0.91
CA LEU A 134 -7.01 3.89 -0.98
C LEU A 134 -6.47 5.17 -1.64
N ALA A 135 -7.18 5.71 -2.63
CA ALA A 135 -6.82 6.98 -3.25
C ALA A 135 -7.04 8.18 -2.32
N GLU A 136 -8.10 8.17 -1.50
CA GLU A 136 -8.34 9.18 -0.46
C GLU A 136 -7.30 9.11 0.66
N LEU A 137 -6.99 7.91 1.13
CA LEU A 137 -5.93 7.68 2.12
C LEU A 137 -4.58 8.18 1.58
N SER A 138 -4.27 7.86 0.33
CA SER A 138 -3.08 8.39 -0.34
C SER A 138 -3.08 9.91 -0.44
N ALA A 139 -4.18 10.53 -0.85
CA ALA A 139 -4.29 11.99 -0.94
C ALA A 139 -4.07 12.66 0.42
N THR A 140 -4.55 12.03 1.50
CA THR A 140 -4.36 12.49 2.87
C THR A 140 -2.89 12.46 3.29
N VAL A 141 -2.16 11.40 2.96
CA VAL A 141 -0.71 11.31 3.22
C VAL A 141 0.07 12.29 2.33
N LEU A 142 -0.24 12.34 1.04
CA LEU A 142 0.45 13.20 0.06
C LEU A 142 0.24 14.70 0.32
N SER A 143 -0.91 15.08 0.90
CA SER A 143 -1.15 16.45 1.35
C SER A 143 -0.40 16.80 2.64
N GLY A 144 -0.01 15.78 3.42
CA GLY A 144 0.64 15.94 4.72
C GLY A 144 -0.34 16.18 5.86
N ARG A 145 -1.63 15.90 5.65
CA ARG A 145 -2.66 15.98 6.68
C ARG A 145 -2.54 14.87 7.72
N VAL A 146 -1.98 13.72 7.32
CA VAL A 146 -1.67 12.60 8.20
C VAL A 146 -0.24 12.12 7.89
N GLY A 147 0.53 11.84 8.94
CA GLY A 147 1.87 11.31 8.82
C GLY A 147 1.93 9.88 8.24
N PRO A 148 2.97 9.52 7.46
CA PRO A 148 3.12 8.17 6.93
C PRO A 148 3.30 7.11 8.02
N ASP A 149 3.91 7.48 9.15
CA ASP A 149 4.04 6.68 10.36
C ASP A 149 2.67 6.32 10.93
N VAL A 150 1.75 7.29 11.04
CA VAL A 150 0.42 7.05 11.60
C VAL A 150 -0.41 6.14 10.71
N VAL A 151 -0.39 6.37 9.39
CA VAL A 151 -1.06 5.48 8.43
C VAL A 151 -0.45 4.08 8.44
N TYR A 152 0.86 3.97 8.59
CA TYR A 152 1.52 2.67 8.68
C TYR A 152 1.08 1.88 9.92
N TYR A 153 1.05 2.50 11.10
CA TYR A 153 0.57 1.81 12.31
C TYR A 153 -0.91 1.42 12.22
N ALA A 154 -1.74 2.22 11.55
CA ALA A 154 -3.17 1.94 11.42
C ALA A 154 -3.49 0.86 10.36
N PHE A 155 -2.80 0.87 9.22
CA PHE A 155 -3.18 0.08 8.03
C PHE A 155 -2.02 -0.64 7.36
N GLY A 156 -0.78 -0.30 7.71
CA GLY A 156 0.44 -0.64 6.98
C GLY A 156 0.59 -2.13 6.69
N SER A 157 0.57 -2.97 7.72
CA SER A 157 0.74 -4.42 7.57
C SER A 157 -0.30 -5.04 6.63
N GLN A 158 -1.57 -4.69 6.78
CA GLN A 158 -2.68 -5.20 5.96
C GLN A 158 -2.53 -4.76 4.50
N LEU A 159 -2.21 -3.48 4.26
CA LEU A 159 -2.03 -2.93 2.91
C LEU A 159 -0.78 -3.51 2.23
N LEU A 160 0.32 -3.68 2.95
CA LEU A 160 1.56 -4.24 2.40
C LEU A 160 1.41 -5.73 2.05
N ASN A 161 0.73 -6.51 2.89
CA ASN A 161 0.42 -7.92 2.62
C ASN A 161 -0.48 -8.10 1.38
N ALA A 162 -1.26 -7.07 1.03
CA ALA A 162 -2.13 -7.05 -0.14
C ALA A 162 -1.55 -6.23 -1.32
N ALA A 163 -0.30 -5.74 -1.25
CA ALA A 163 0.23 -4.77 -2.19
C ALA A 163 0.18 -5.19 -3.67
N SER A 164 0.40 -6.48 -3.98
CA SER A 164 0.28 -7.00 -5.34
C SER A 164 -1.16 -6.92 -5.86
N SER A 165 -2.12 -7.40 -5.07
CA SER A 165 -3.55 -7.39 -5.38
C SER A 165 -4.09 -5.96 -5.49
N ILE A 166 -3.67 -5.06 -4.60
CA ILE A 166 -4.02 -3.62 -4.68
C ILE A 166 -3.55 -3.00 -6.01
N ARG A 167 -2.35 -3.37 -6.49
CA ARG A 167 -1.85 -2.89 -7.78
C ARG A 167 -2.66 -3.43 -8.96
N VAL A 168 -3.13 -4.67 -8.88
CA VAL A 168 -4.00 -5.27 -9.90
C VAL A 168 -5.32 -4.50 -9.96
N ILE A 169 -6.06 -4.40 -8.84
CA ILE A 169 -7.37 -3.71 -8.83
C ILE A 169 -7.26 -2.24 -9.21
N SER A 170 -6.20 -1.54 -8.78
CA SER A 170 -6.04 -0.12 -9.12
C SER A 170 -5.71 0.14 -10.59
N ARG A 171 -5.17 -0.85 -11.32
CA ARG A 171 -4.97 -0.75 -12.78
C ARG A 171 -6.27 -0.96 -13.54
N VAL A 172 -7.10 -1.90 -13.10
CA VAL A 172 -8.41 -2.14 -13.73
C VAL A 172 -9.29 -0.91 -13.63
N SER A 173 -9.32 -0.29 -12.45
CA SER A 173 -9.98 0.99 -12.26
C SER A 173 -9.44 2.11 -13.16
N HIS A 174 -8.20 2.05 -13.64
CA HIS A 174 -7.65 3.10 -14.50
C HIS A 174 -8.34 3.21 -15.86
N TYR A 175 -9.03 2.14 -16.31
CA TYR A 175 -9.80 2.12 -17.55
C TYR A 175 -11.15 2.81 -17.43
N ASP A 176 -11.62 3.02 -16.20
CA ASP A 176 -12.77 3.88 -15.94
C ASP A 176 -12.31 5.34 -15.94
N TYR A 177 -12.85 6.14 -16.87
CA TYR A 177 -12.53 7.56 -17.01
C TYR A 177 -12.73 8.36 -15.72
N MET A 178 -13.57 7.87 -14.80
CA MET A 178 -13.81 8.50 -13.50
C MET A 178 -12.66 8.34 -12.50
N LEU A 179 -11.73 7.40 -12.71
CA LEU A 179 -10.69 7.02 -11.76
C LEU A 179 -9.26 7.35 -12.23
N VAL A 180 -9.15 8.25 -13.22
CA VAL A 180 -7.87 8.73 -13.74
C VAL A 180 -6.99 9.29 -12.61
N GLY A 181 -5.79 8.74 -12.47
CA GLY A 181 -4.80 9.15 -11.47
C GLY A 181 -4.92 8.45 -10.12
N TYR A 182 -5.94 7.62 -9.87
CA TYR A 182 -6.06 6.86 -8.62
C TYR A 182 -4.94 5.83 -8.51
N HIS A 183 -4.64 5.11 -9.59
CA HIS A 183 -3.53 4.16 -9.63
C HIS A 183 -2.21 4.79 -9.16
N ASP A 184 -1.89 5.98 -9.66
CA ASP A 184 -0.64 6.68 -9.33
C ASP A 184 -0.58 7.08 -7.85
N LYS A 185 -1.71 7.53 -7.28
CA LYS A 185 -1.85 7.81 -5.85
C LYS A 185 -1.68 6.54 -5.02
N ILE A 186 -2.36 5.46 -5.38
CA ILE A 186 -2.32 4.19 -4.64
C ILE A 186 -0.91 3.59 -4.66
N VAL A 187 -0.23 3.59 -5.82
CA VAL A 187 1.15 3.13 -5.91
C VAL A 187 2.08 4.00 -5.06
N ALA A 188 1.89 5.32 -5.07
CA ALA A 188 2.64 6.24 -4.20
C ALA A 188 2.42 5.94 -2.71
N LEU A 189 1.18 5.64 -2.30
CA LEU A 189 0.88 5.23 -0.93
C LEU A 189 1.64 3.94 -0.56
N LEU A 190 1.58 2.91 -1.41
CA LEU A 190 2.30 1.66 -1.16
C LEU A 190 3.81 1.88 -1.05
N ASP A 191 4.40 2.73 -1.90
CA ASP A 191 5.82 3.09 -1.83
C ASP A 191 6.19 3.76 -0.50
N ILE A 192 5.33 4.67 -0.02
CA ILE A 192 5.50 5.37 1.25
C ILE A 192 5.41 4.39 2.42
N LEU A 193 4.42 3.49 2.41
CA LEU A 193 4.23 2.49 3.48
C LEU A 193 5.38 1.48 3.53
N TRP A 194 5.87 1.03 2.38
CA TRP A 194 7.06 0.18 2.32
C TRP A 194 8.30 0.88 2.90
N ALA A 195 8.50 2.15 2.60
CA ALA A 195 9.61 2.91 3.17
C ALA A 195 9.45 3.12 4.67
N GLN A 196 8.23 3.35 5.14
CA GLN A 196 7.94 3.46 6.57
C GLN A 196 8.21 2.14 7.30
N ALA A 197 7.77 1.00 6.75
CA ALA A 197 8.03 -0.33 7.30
C ALA A 197 9.53 -0.61 7.49
N VAL A 198 10.34 -0.21 6.51
CA VAL A 198 11.81 -0.31 6.58
C VAL A 198 12.39 0.62 7.65
N VAL A 199 11.84 1.82 7.83
CA VAL A 199 12.34 2.78 8.83
C VAL A 199 12.03 2.33 10.26
N VAL A 200 10.95 1.59 10.47
CA VAL A 200 10.58 1.02 11.78
C VAL A 200 11.08 -0.41 11.97
N ASP A 201 11.94 -0.91 11.08
CA ASP A 201 12.54 -2.25 11.10
C ASP A 201 11.53 -3.42 11.04
N ASP A 202 10.30 -3.18 10.59
CA ASP A 202 9.27 -4.23 10.42
C ASP A 202 9.51 -5.09 9.17
N VAL A 203 10.24 -4.55 8.18
CA VAL A 203 10.56 -5.27 6.95
C VAL A 203 12.03 -5.10 6.60
N ASP A 204 12.67 -6.20 6.20
CA ASP A 204 14.05 -6.17 5.74
C ASP A 204 14.17 -5.24 4.52
N PRO A 205 15.10 -4.27 4.52
CA PRO A 205 15.32 -3.39 3.38
C PRO A 205 15.57 -4.12 2.04
N THR A 206 16.08 -5.35 2.07
CA THR A 206 16.30 -6.19 0.89
C THR A 206 15.00 -6.73 0.30
N GLU A 207 13.99 -7.03 1.12
CA GLU A 207 12.65 -7.41 0.66
C GLU A 207 11.97 -6.25 -0.08
N MET A 208 12.10 -5.02 0.45
CA MET A 208 11.65 -3.82 -0.25
C MET A 208 12.32 -3.69 -1.63
N ILE A 209 13.62 -3.98 -1.74
CA ILE A 209 14.35 -3.92 -3.03
C ILE A 209 13.87 -5.01 -3.99
N ALA A 210 13.68 -6.25 -3.52
CA ALA A 210 13.15 -7.34 -4.32
C ALA A 210 11.76 -6.99 -4.88
N HIS A 211 10.90 -6.43 -4.03
CA HIS A 211 9.58 -5.94 -4.41
C HIS A 211 9.63 -4.75 -5.38
N LYS A 212 10.58 -3.83 -5.21
CA LYS A 212 10.81 -2.73 -6.16
C LYS A 212 11.35 -3.19 -7.51
N ARG A 213 12.15 -4.26 -7.54
CA ARG A 213 12.72 -4.86 -8.77
C ARG A 213 11.63 -5.53 -9.60
N SER A 214 10.75 -6.32 -8.98
CA SER A 214 9.61 -6.92 -9.68
C SER A 214 8.66 -5.86 -10.27
N THR A 215 8.69 -4.64 -9.75
CA THR A 215 7.87 -3.51 -10.22
C THR A 215 8.61 -2.44 -11.02
N ARG A 216 9.92 -2.60 -11.29
CA ARG A 216 10.78 -1.68 -12.06
C ARG A 216 10.76 -0.20 -11.58
N SER A 217 10.78 0.04 -10.27
CA SER A 217 10.17 1.28 -9.73
C SER A 217 11.07 2.25 -8.93
N GLY A 218 12.23 1.86 -8.38
CA GLY A 218 13.05 2.67 -7.43
C GLY A 218 13.17 4.21 -7.64
N VAL A 219 13.98 4.68 -8.60
CA VAL A 219 14.16 6.14 -8.85
C VAL A 219 12.89 6.80 -9.37
N ARG A 220 12.07 6.05 -10.11
CA ARG A 220 10.79 6.52 -10.65
C ARG A 220 9.77 6.79 -9.52
N ASN A 221 9.85 6.04 -8.41
CA ASN A 221 8.94 6.19 -7.27
C ASN A 221 9.20 7.47 -6.49
N ARG A 222 10.46 7.80 -6.18
CA ARG A 222 10.80 9.07 -5.53
C ARG A 222 10.30 10.27 -6.34
N ARG A 223 10.54 10.28 -7.66
CA ARG A 223 10.05 11.33 -8.55
C ARG A 223 8.51 11.39 -8.60
N ARG A 224 7.84 10.23 -8.64
CA ARG A 224 6.37 10.12 -8.62
C ARG A 224 5.78 10.68 -7.35
N VAL A 225 6.24 10.22 -6.19
CA VAL A 225 5.77 10.67 -4.86
C VAL A 225 6.00 12.17 -4.70
N ARG A 226 7.19 12.66 -5.05
CA ARG A 226 7.49 14.10 -5.01
C ARG A 226 6.56 14.92 -5.92
N ARG A 227 6.31 14.47 -7.15
CA ARG A 227 5.39 15.13 -8.09
C ARG A 227 3.97 15.16 -7.55
N LEU A 228 3.47 14.03 -7.04
CA LEU A 228 2.11 13.92 -6.51
C LEU A 228 1.93 14.74 -5.23
N ALA A 229 2.89 14.68 -4.31
CA ALA A 229 2.87 15.49 -3.09
C ALA A 229 2.94 17.00 -3.38
N ARG A 230 3.63 17.43 -4.44
CA ARG A 230 3.58 18.83 -4.90
C ARG A 230 2.24 19.25 -5.50
N ARG A 231 1.50 18.31 -6.11
CA ARG A 231 0.19 18.58 -6.70
C ARG A 231 -0.92 18.60 -5.65
N HIS A 232 -0.84 17.71 -4.66
CA HIS A 232 -1.89 17.51 -3.66
C HIS A 232 -1.57 18.13 -2.29
N GLY A 233 -0.34 18.54 -2.07
CA GLY A 233 0.14 19.12 -0.83
C GLY A 233 1.07 20.29 -1.07
N ASN A 234 2.07 20.42 -0.21
CA ASN A 234 3.06 21.48 -0.28
C ASN A 234 4.48 20.94 -0.55
N ARG A 235 5.40 21.86 -0.86
CA ARG A 235 6.80 21.54 -1.14
C ARG A 235 7.49 20.85 0.04
N LEU A 236 7.13 21.20 1.28
CA LEU A 236 7.71 20.63 2.48
C LEU A 236 7.32 19.14 2.64
N THR A 237 6.05 18.81 2.46
CA THR A 237 5.56 17.42 2.46
C THR A 237 6.26 16.60 1.38
N ALA A 238 6.38 17.15 0.17
CA ALA A 238 7.09 16.48 -0.91
C ALA A 238 8.56 16.17 -0.57
N THR A 239 9.27 17.11 0.06
CA THR A 239 10.64 16.91 0.53
C THR A 239 10.71 15.86 1.64
N ARG A 240 9.80 15.90 2.62
CA ARG A 240 9.75 14.91 3.73
C ARG A 240 9.55 13.49 3.22
N LEU A 241 8.60 13.29 2.30
CA LEU A 241 8.35 11.98 1.70
C LEU A 241 9.52 11.50 0.83
N GLU A 242 10.19 12.40 0.10
CA GLU A 242 11.40 12.09 -0.66
C GLU A 242 12.56 11.66 0.25
N VAL A 243 12.73 12.32 1.40
CA VAL A 243 13.72 11.96 2.43
C VAL A 243 13.41 10.58 3.03
N LEU A 244 12.14 10.32 3.38
CA LEU A 244 11.70 9.01 3.89
C LEU A 244 12.07 7.88 2.92
N LEU A 245 11.70 8.02 1.65
CA LEU A 245 12.01 7.04 0.61
C LEU A 245 13.53 6.87 0.43
N SER A 246 14.28 7.97 0.46
CA SER A 246 15.74 7.94 0.30
C SER A 246 16.44 7.26 1.48
N ARG A 247 15.93 7.45 2.71
CA ARG A 247 16.43 6.79 3.92
C ARG A 247 16.23 5.28 3.84
N ALA A 248 15.02 4.83 3.51
CA ALA A 248 14.72 3.40 3.33
C ALA A 248 15.60 2.76 2.24
N GLU A 249 15.81 3.45 1.11
CA GLU A 249 16.70 2.99 0.04
C GLU A 249 18.18 2.97 0.44
N GLY A 250 18.60 3.91 1.29
CA GLY A 250 19.93 3.95 1.89
C GLY A 250 20.19 2.75 2.80
N ALA A 251 19.24 2.45 3.70
CA ALA A 251 19.31 1.31 4.61
C ALA A 251 19.52 -0.02 3.85
N GLY A 252 18.79 -0.22 2.74
CA GLY A 252 18.94 -1.41 1.92
C GLY A 252 20.21 -1.48 1.07
N ARG A 253 20.89 -0.36 0.83
CA ARG A 253 22.23 -0.38 0.22
C ARG A 253 23.29 -0.74 1.25
N PHE A 254 23.25 -0.11 2.42
CA PHE A 254 24.19 -0.39 3.51
C PHE A 254 24.14 -1.86 3.95
N ARG A 255 22.93 -2.41 4.17
CA ARG A 255 22.76 -3.81 4.60
C ARG A 255 23.28 -4.81 3.57
N ARG A 256 23.13 -4.54 2.27
CA ARG A 256 23.72 -5.38 1.20
C ARG A 256 25.24 -5.39 1.22
N VAL A 257 25.87 -4.23 1.46
CA VAL A 257 27.32 -4.13 1.59
C VAL A 257 27.79 -4.92 2.81
N LEU A 258 27.09 -4.80 3.94
CA LEU A 258 27.38 -5.56 5.15
C LEU A 258 27.30 -7.07 4.91
N LEU A 259 26.20 -7.55 4.32
CA LEU A 259 26.00 -8.97 4.01
C LEU A 259 27.05 -9.53 3.03
N ALA A 260 27.47 -8.73 2.04
CA ALA A 260 28.55 -9.12 1.14
C ALA A 260 29.89 -9.22 1.88
N ALA A 261 30.20 -8.27 2.77
CA ALA A 261 31.41 -8.29 3.57
C ALA A 261 31.44 -9.49 4.53
N THR A 262 30.35 -9.81 5.22
CA THR A 262 30.27 -10.97 6.11
C THR A 262 30.38 -12.29 5.35
N SER A 263 29.77 -12.38 4.16
CA SER A 263 29.90 -13.57 3.30
C SER A 263 31.33 -13.78 2.81
N LEU A 264 32.05 -12.70 2.48
CA LEU A 264 33.46 -12.75 2.09
C LEU A 264 34.35 -13.20 3.25
N LEU A 265 34.09 -12.69 4.46
CA LEU A 265 34.82 -13.10 5.67
C LEU A 265 34.59 -14.58 6.00
N ALA A 266 33.35 -15.07 5.95
CA ALA A 266 33.05 -16.49 6.16
C ALA A 266 33.72 -17.39 5.09
N THR A 267 33.79 -16.93 3.84
CA THR A 267 34.48 -17.65 2.77
C THR A 267 36.00 -17.66 2.97
N ALA A 268 36.56 -16.56 3.48
CA ALA A 268 37.98 -16.50 3.82
C ALA A 268 38.32 -17.42 5.01
N GLU A 269 37.49 -17.44 6.05
CA GLU A 269 37.68 -18.29 7.23
C GLU A 269 37.58 -19.79 6.89
N SER A 270 36.58 -20.18 6.09
CA SER A 270 36.45 -21.57 5.62
C SER A 270 37.63 -22.01 4.74
N ARG A 271 38.17 -21.12 3.89
CA ARG A 271 39.40 -21.40 3.13
C ARG A 271 40.62 -21.53 4.05
N HIS A 272 40.73 -20.71 5.09
CA HIS A 272 41.79 -20.81 6.07
C HIS A 272 41.74 -22.15 6.81
N ARG A 273 40.56 -22.54 7.33
CA ARG A 273 40.38 -23.84 8.02
C ARG A 273 40.71 -25.05 7.15
N ARG A 274 40.44 -24.99 5.83
CA ARG A 274 40.82 -26.06 4.88
C ARG A 274 42.32 -26.12 4.59
N ARG A 275 43.05 -25.02 4.78
CA ARG A 275 44.49 -24.93 4.53
C ARG A 275 45.33 -25.18 5.78
N SER A 276 44.73 -25.10 6.97
CA SER A 276 45.38 -25.53 8.22
C SER A 276 45.57 -27.04 8.19
N PRO A 277 46.82 -27.55 8.14
CA PRO A 277 47.09 -28.98 8.10
C PRO A 277 46.68 -29.63 9.43
N SER A 278 46.01 -30.78 9.38
CA SER A 278 45.49 -31.50 10.56
C SER A 278 46.58 -32.25 11.34
N TRP A 279 47.75 -31.65 11.55
CA TRP A 279 48.93 -32.33 12.11
C TRP A 279 48.99 -32.26 13.65
N ALA A 280 47.85 -32.04 14.30
CA ALA A 280 47.73 -32.05 15.75
C ALA A 280 46.88 -33.26 16.20
N VAL A 281 47.43 -34.45 15.97
CA VAL A 281 47.20 -35.67 16.77
C VAL A 281 48.54 -36.37 16.89
#